data_AF-A0A2T0RHH2-F1
#
_entry.id   AF-A0A2T0RHH2-F1
#
_cell.length_a   1.000
_cell.length_b   1.000
_cell.length_c   1.000
_cell.angle_alpha   90.00
_cell.angle_beta   90.00
_cell.angle_gamma   90.00
#
_symmetry.space_group_name_H-M   'P 1'
#
loop_
_entity.id
_entity.type
_entity.pdbx_description
1 polymer ?
#
loop_
_entity_poly.entity_id
_entity_poly.type
_entity_poly.pdbx_seq_one_letter_code
_entity_poly.pdbx_strand_id
1 'polypeptide(L)' 'MNTAAIRQGISYVTNSKGEKTAMQLDLTNNAVQEIVEDLIDTLDAMERKNEQTHSFEEIKNEILLSRGL' A
#
# COMPACT_ATOMS: atom_id res chain seq x y z
N MET A 1 8.60 -12.41 3.65
CA MET A 1 8.34 -12.26 2.20
C MET A 1 8.84 -13.47 1.42
N ASN A 2 7.99 -14.07 0.59
CA ASN A 2 8.39 -15.10 -0.37
C ASN A 2 8.54 -14.47 -1.76
N THR A 3 9.79 -14.29 -2.22
CA THR A 3 10.10 -13.66 -3.52
C THR A 3 9.58 -14.46 -4.72
N ALA A 4 9.38 -15.78 -4.56
CA ALA A 4 8.79 -16.61 -5.60
C ALA A 4 7.30 -16.31 -5.79
N ALA A 5 6.56 -16.13 -4.69
CA ALA A 5 5.13 -15.79 -4.71
C ALA A 5 4.87 -14.41 -5.35
N ILE A 6 5.75 -13.44 -5.08
CA ILE A 6 5.68 -12.11 -5.68
C ILE A 6 5.89 -12.19 -7.19
N ARG A 7 6.92 -12.94 -7.64
CA ARG A 7 7.20 -13.10 -9.08
C ARG A 7 6.04 -13.72 -9.86
N GLN A 8 5.23 -14.57 -9.24
CA GLN A 8 4.06 -15.17 -9.88
C GLN A 8 2.95 -14.16 -10.19
N GLY A 9 2.88 -13.04 -9.46
CA GLY A 9 1.90 -11.97 -9.69
C GLY A 9 2.44 -10.78 -10.50
N ILE A 10 3.63 -10.88 -11.09
CA ILE A 10 4.23 -9.81 -11.91
C ILE A 10 4.32 -10.25 -13.37
N SER A 11 3.70 -9.46 -14.25
CA SER A 11 3.80 -9.61 -15.70
C SER A 11 4.35 -8.34 -16.34
N TYR A 12 4.87 -8.45 -17.57
CA TYR A 12 5.39 -7.31 -18.32
C TYR A 12 4.65 -7.17 -19.64
N VAL A 13 4.28 -5.93 -19.97
CA VAL A 13 3.78 -5.57 -21.30
C VAL A 13 4.98 -5.26 -22.19
N THR A 14 5.06 -5.92 -23.33
CA THR A 14 6.14 -5.73 -24.31
C THR A 14 5.65 -5.01 -25.56
N ASN A 15 6.51 -4.20 -26.18
CA ASN A 15 6.24 -3.63 -27.49
C ASN A 15 6.52 -4.64 -28.61
N SER A 16 6.33 -4.24 -29.88
CA SER A 16 6.56 -5.10 -31.04
C SER A 16 8.02 -5.55 -31.24
N LYS A 17 8.97 -4.92 -30.55
CA LYS A 17 10.39 -5.32 -30.53
C LYS A 17 10.73 -6.27 -29.37
N GLY A 18 9.75 -6.62 -28.52
CA GLY A 18 9.97 -7.43 -27.31
C GLY A 18 10.52 -6.65 -26.12
N GLU A 19 10.60 -5.32 -26.20
CA GLU A 19 11.10 -4.49 -25.10
C GLU A 19 9.99 -4.27 -24.06
N LYS A 20 10.33 -4.38 -22.78
CA LYS A 20 9.39 -4.14 -21.67
C LYS A 20 9.05 -2.66 -21.60
N THR A 21 7.76 -2.33 -21.63
CA THR A 21 7.27 -0.94 -21.60
C THR A 21 6.42 -0.63 -20.38
N ALA A 22 5.78 -1.64 -19.79
CA ALA A 22 5.05 -1.51 -18.54
C ALA A 22 5.17 -2.79 -17.72
N MET A 23 4.92 -2.66 -16.42
CA MET A 23 4.78 -3.76 -15.47
C MET A 23 3.32 -3.83 -15.03
N GLN A 24 2.75 -5.04 -15.07
CA GLN A 24 1.43 -5.33 -14.55
C GLN A 24 1.59 -6.09 -13.23
N LEU A 25 0.93 -5.58 -12.19
CA LEU A 25 0.88 -6.18 -10.87
C LEU A 25 -0.51 -6.80 -10.66
N ASP A 26 -0.56 -8.08 -10.34
CA ASP A 26 -1.79 -8.79 -10.00
C ASP A 26 -2.10 -8.59 -8.51
N LEU A 27 -3.06 -7.71 -8.21
CA LEU A 27 -3.48 -7.41 -6.84
C LEU A 27 -4.33 -8.51 -6.20
N THR A 28 -4.72 -9.56 -6.94
CA THR A 28 -5.37 -10.75 -6.34
C THR A 28 -4.35 -11.69 -5.70
N ASN A 29 -3.06 -11.51 -6.00
CA ASN A 29 -1.97 -12.20 -5.31
C ASN A 29 -1.63 -11.46 -4.02
N ASN A 30 -1.92 -12.08 -2.87
CA ASN A 30 -1.66 -11.48 -1.56
C ASN A 30 -0.23 -10.95 -1.40
N ALA A 31 0.79 -11.65 -1.93
CA ALA A 31 2.17 -11.20 -1.80
C ALA A 31 2.48 -9.94 -2.63
N VAL A 32 1.78 -9.72 -3.74
CA VAL A 32 1.87 -8.47 -4.53
C VAL A 32 1.04 -7.37 -3.89
N GLN A 33 -0.15 -7.71 -3.36
CA GLN A 33 -1.01 -6.77 -2.65
C GLN A 33 -0.28 -6.10 -1.48
N GLU A 34 0.40 -6.87 -0.64
CA GLU A 34 1.15 -6.35 0.52
C GLU A 34 2.25 -5.36 0.10
N ILE A 35 2.99 -5.64 -0.98
CA ILE A 35 4.04 -4.73 -1.45
C ILE A 35 3.46 -3.44 -2.00
N VAL A 36 2.31 -3.52 -2.68
CA VAL A 36 1.63 -2.34 -3.20
C VAL A 36 1.05 -1.53 -2.05
N GLU A 37 0.48 -2.16 -1.03
CA GLU A 37 0.00 -1.51 0.18
C GLU A 37 1.14 -0.81 0.93
N ASP A 38 2.25 -1.51 1.23
CA ASP A 38 3.45 -0.91 1.83
C ASP A 38 3.96 0.32 1.05
N LEU A 39 3.93 0.26 -0.30
CA LEU A 39 4.33 1.36 -1.16
C LEU A 39 3.39 2.55 -1.01
N ILE A 40 2.08 2.32 -1.07
CA ILE A 40 1.07 3.39 -0.94
C ILE A 40 1.11 3.99 0.47
N ASP A 41 1.17 3.17 1.51
CA ASP A 41 1.26 3.62 2.91
C ASP A 41 2.50 4.49 3.14
N THR A 42 3.61 4.16 2.50
CA THR A 42 4.83 4.98 2.56
C THR A 42 4.62 6.34 1.89
N LEU A 43 3.97 6.37 0.72
CA LEU A 43 3.67 7.61 0.01
C LEU A 43 2.70 8.47 0.83
N ASP A 44 1.65 7.87 1.37
CA ASP A 44 0.66 8.54 2.23
C ASP A 44 1.33 9.12 3.48
N ALA A 45 2.18 8.35 4.17
CA ALA A 45 2.93 8.84 5.33
C ALA A 45 3.83 10.03 4.97
N MET A 46 4.45 10.03 3.78
CA MET A 46 5.28 11.13 3.32
C MET A 46 4.48 12.39 3.00
N GLU A 47 3.32 12.25 2.35
CA GLU A 47 2.41 13.37 2.04
C GLU A 47 1.86 14.00 3.32
N ARG A 48 1.54 13.16 4.31
CA ARG A 48 0.91 13.55 5.58
C ARG A 48 1.89 13.91 6.69
N LYS A 49 3.20 13.94 6.41
CA LYS A 49 4.26 14.17 7.40
C LYS A 49 4.13 15.48 8.21
N ASN A 50 3.42 16.47 7.66
CA ASN A 50 3.24 17.80 8.25
C ASN A 50 1.81 18.01 8.79
N GLU A 51 0.97 16.98 8.78
CA GLU A 51 -0.37 17.07 9.38
C GLU A 51 -0.26 17.29 10.89
N GLN A 52 -1.30 17.93 11.46
CA GLN A 52 -1.40 18.07 12.89
C GLN A 52 -1.40 16.67 13.54
N THR A 53 -0.43 16.44 14.43
CA THR A 53 -0.38 15.21 15.22
C THR A 53 -1.34 15.31 16.40
N HIS A 54 -2.04 14.24 16.69
CA HIS A 54 -2.84 14.10 17.90
C HIS A 54 -2.16 13.13 18.86
N SER A 55 -2.30 13.35 20.16
CA SER A 55 -1.87 12.36 21.14
C SER A 55 -2.79 11.14 21.11
N PHE A 56 -2.26 9.99 21.49
CA PHE A 56 -3.04 8.76 21.55
C PHE A 56 -4.26 8.88 22.47
N GLU A 57 -4.12 9.54 23.62
CA GLU A 57 -5.23 9.72 24.57
C GLU A 57 -6.32 10.64 24.04
N GLU A 58 -5.98 11.70 23.29
CA GLU A 58 -6.98 12.56 22.63
C GLU A 58 -7.83 11.74 21.66
N ILE A 59 -7.20 11.03 20.71
CA ILE A 59 -7.90 10.21 19.71
C ILE A 59 -8.72 9.11 20.37
N LYS A 60 -8.17 8.43 21.38
CA LYS A 60 -8.88 7.38 22.11
C LYS A 60 -10.15 7.92 22.79
N ASN A 61 -10.05 9.07 23.45
CA ASN A 61 -11.21 9.70 24.10
C ASN A 61 -12.25 10.16 23.07
N GLU A 62 -11.83 10.74 21.94
CA GLU A 62 -12.72 11.10 20.83
C GLU A 62 -13.49 9.89 20.31
N ILE A 63 -12.80 8.76 20.07
CA ILE A 63 -13.43 7.53 19.58
C ILE A 63 -14.43 6.99 20.61
N LEU A 64 -14.08 6.95 21.90
CA LEU A 64 -14.98 6.46 22.95
C LEU A 64 -16.23 7.33 23.09
N LEU A 65 -16.09 8.66 23.05
CA LEU A 65 -17.21 9.60 23.10
C LEU A 65 -18.11 9.48 21.86
N SER A 66 -17.54 9.28 20.67
CA SER A 66 -18.30 9.12 19.42
C SER A 66 -19.14 7.83 19.37
N ARG A 67 -18.81 6.83 20.19
CA ARG A 67 -19.49 5.53 20.25
C ARG A 67 -20.74 5.52 21.12
N GLY A 68 -21.08 6.64 21.78
CA GLY A 68 -22.31 6.77 22.56
C GLY A 68 -22.42 5.79 23.74
N LEU A 69 -21.30 5.55 24.44
CA LEU A 69 -21.33 4.94 25.78
C LEU A 69 -21.57 6.00 26.85
#